data_AF-A0A3D6A3P9-F1
#
_entry.id   AF-A0A3D6A3P9-F1
#
_cell.length_a   1.000
_cell.length_b   1.000
_cell.length_c   1.000
_cell.angle_alpha   90.00
_cell.angle_beta   90.00
_cell.angle_gamma   90.00
#
_symmetry.space_group_name_H-M   'P 1'
#
loop_
_entity.id
_entity.type
_entity.pdbx_description
1 polymer ?
#
loop_
_entity_poly.entity_id
_entity_poly.type
_entity_poly.pdbx_seq_one_letter_code
_entity_poly.pdbx_strand_id
1 'polypeptide(L)'
;MKNKETWDFFVDTGGTFTDCLAHSDGCGFSRTKVLSRGVLSAQVDAVLSPQKIRLESGTDWPKKFVIGKKVSFQGNQDLELTILEWYPEESILVFENTLPSEVGPETAIEVKMLWEAPILAMQLLLARHGLELNEI
;
A
#
# COMPACT_ATOMS: atom_id res chain seq x y z
N MET A 1 12.65 18.84 26.87
CA MET A 1 11.49 18.64 25.97
C MET A 1 12.05 18.06 24.68
N LYS A 2 11.61 16.88 24.24
CA LYS A 2 11.90 16.45 22.86
C LYS A 2 11.12 17.39 21.95
N ASN A 3 11.78 18.09 21.02
CA ASN A 3 11.06 18.80 19.97
C ASN A 3 10.18 17.78 19.25
N LYS A 4 8.89 18.08 19.09
CA LYS A 4 7.99 17.29 18.25
C LYS A 4 8.53 17.43 16.82
N GLU A 5 8.80 16.30 16.17
CA GLU A 5 9.30 16.31 14.80
C GLU A 5 8.22 16.92 13.89
N THR A 6 8.60 17.94 13.13
CA THR A 6 7.69 18.60 12.19
C THR A 6 7.82 17.96 10.82
N TRP A 7 6.68 17.73 10.18
CA TRP A 7 6.60 17.13 8.85
C TRP A 7 5.94 18.09 7.88
N ASP A 8 6.63 18.40 6.78
CA ASP A 8 6.10 19.16 5.66
C ASP A 8 5.73 18.18 4.53
N PHE A 9 4.54 18.34 3.96
CA PHE A 9 4.07 17.53 2.84
C PHE A 9 3.76 18.40 1.62
N PHE A 10 4.26 17.97 0.48
CA PHE A 10 4.01 18.55 -0.84
C PHE A 10 3.35 17.47 -1.68
N VAL A 11 2.06 17.67 -1.99
CA VAL A 11 1.26 16.69 -2.74
C VAL A 11 0.86 17.29 -4.08
N ASP A 12 1.24 16.61 -5.16
CA ASP A 12 0.80 16.93 -6.50
C ASP A 12 -0.34 15.99 -6.89
N THR A 13 -1.54 16.55 -6.97
CA THR A 13 -2.77 15.83 -7.31
C THR A 13 -3.15 16.08 -8.76
N GLY A 14 -3.48 15.03 -9.50
CA GLY A 14 -3.94 15.12 -10.88
C GLY A 14 -3.64 13.83 -11.64
N GLY A 15 -4.14 13.69 -12.88
CA GLY A 15 -3.82 12.56 -13.73
C GLY A 15 -4.05 11.18 -13.10
N THR A 16 -3.24 10.19 -13.50
CA THR A 16 -3.35 8.80 -13.05
C THR A 16 -2.76 8.57 -11.65
N PHE A 17 -1.78 9.39 -11.25
CA PHE A 17 -1.00 9.21 -10.03
C PHE A 17 -0.95 10.48 -9.20
N THR A 18 -0.98 10.32 -7.89
CA THR A 18 -0.70 11.37 -6.91
C THR A 18 0.70 11.19 -6.38
N ASP A 19 1.55 12.19 -6.61
CA ASP A 19 2.92 12.24 -6.12
C ASP A 19 2.96 12.97 -4.78
N CYS A 20 3.70 12.43 -3.81
CA CYS A 20 3.88 13.05 -2.51
C CYS A 20 5.36 13.07 -2.13
N LEU A 21 5.83 14.25 -1.76
CA LEU A 21 7.13 14.49 -1.17
C LEU A 21 6.91 14.95 0.28
N ALA A 22 7.61 14.32 1.22
CA ALA A 22 7.61 14.68 2.62
C ALA A 22 9.01 15.10 3.04
N HIS A 23 9.11 16.06 3.95
CA HIS A 23 10.34 16.48 4.60
C HIS A 23 10.16 16.47 6.12
N SER A 24 11.14 15.92 6.84
CA SER A 24 11.23 16.10 8.29
C SER A 24 12.66 16.46 8.68
N ASP A 25 12.81 17.21 9.77
CA ASP A 25 14.12 17.60 10.31
C ASP A 25 14.95 16.39 10.77
N GLY A 26 14.31 15.25 11.06
CA GLY A 26 14.96 14.02 11.51
C GLY A 26 15.34 13.04 10.40
N CYS A 27 14.54 12.97 9.33
CA CYS A 27 14.67 11.96 8.27
C CYS A 27 14.98 12.56 6.89
N GLY A 28 14.97 13.88 6.74
CA GLY A 28 15.15 14.56 5.45
C GLY A 28 13.98 14.31 4.50
N PHE A 29 14.24 14.27 3.20
CA PHE A 29 13.20 14.09 2.18
C PHE A 29 12.87 12.61 1.93
N SER A 30 11.58 12.31 1.84
CA SER A 30 11.02 11.01 1.44
C SER A 30 9.94 11.20 0.38
N ARG A 31 9.79 10.26 -0.56
CA ARG A 31 8.81 10.35 -1.65
C ARG A 31 7.97 9.09 -1.78
N THR A 32 6.72 9.25 -2.21
CA THR A 32 5.88 8.16 -2.65
C THR A 32 4.97 8.57 -3.79
N LYS A 33 4.44 7.57 -4.49
CA LYS A 33 3.47 7.71 -5.55
C LYS A 33 2.34 6.72 -5.30
N VAL A 34 1.10 7.18 -5.40
CA VAL A 34 -0.10 6.33 -5.29
C VAL A 34 -1.01 6.58 -6.48
N LEU A 35 -1.93 5.66 -6.78
CA LEU A 35 -2.94 5.89 -7.80
C LEU A 35 -3.92 6.99 -7.34
N SER A 36 -4.27 7.92 -8.22
CA SER A 36 -5.14 9.07 -7.89
C SER A 36 -6.56 8.67 -7.46
N ARG A 37 -6.94 7.40 -7.66
CA ARG A 37 -8.18 6.81 -7.14
C ARG A 37 -8.10 6.31 -5.69
N GLY A 38 -6.99 6.56 -4.97
CA GLY A 38 -6.85 6.21 -3.56
C GLY A 38 -6.66 4.70 -3.32
N VAL A 39 -5.85 4.05 -4.15
CA VAL A 39 -5.54 2.62 -4.00
C VAL A 39 -4.03 2.39 -4.01
N LEU A 40 -3.59 1.34 -3.32
CA LEU A 40 -2.25 0.79 -3.52
C LEU A 40 -2.31 -0.29 -4.59
N SER A 41 -1.31 -0.34 -5.46
CA SER A 41 -1.19 -1.37 -6.49
C SER A 41 0.12 -2.11 -6.33
N ALA A 42 0.11 -3.40 -6.66
CA ALA A 42 1.28 -4.25 -6.80
C ALA A 42 1.00 -5.32 -7.84
N GLN A 43 2.04 -5.98 -8.33
CA GLN A 43 1.90 -7.12 -9.23
C GLN A 43 2.16 -8.44 -8.52
N VAL A 44 1.42 -9.50 -8.87
CA VAL A 44 1.68 -10.86 -8.41
C VAL A 44 2.93 -11.40 -9.09
N ASP A 45 3.91 -11.82 -8.29
CA ASP A 45 5.10 -12.57 -8.73
C ASP A 45 4.80 -14.06 -8.81
N ALA A 46 4.19 -14.63 -7.76
CA ALA A 46 3.90 -16.06 -7.70
C ALA A 46 2.65 -16.38 -6.87
N VAL A 47 1.93 -17.44 -7.24
CA VAL A 47 0.90 -18.05 -6.39
C VAL A 47 1.55 -19.18 -5.59
N LEU A 48 1.60 -19.04 -4.27
CA LEU A 48 2.30 -19.98 -3.37
C LEU A 48 1.37 -21.07 -2.86
N SER A 49 0.07 -20.75 -2.72
CA SER A 49 -0.98 -21.69 -2.33
C SER A 49 -2.35 -21.07 -2.67
N PRO A 50 -3.47 -21.81 -2.53
CA PRO A 50 -4.80 -21.27 -2.81
C PRO A 50 -5.16 -19.99 -2.05
N GLN A 51 -4.46 -19.61 -0.97
CA GLN A 51 -4.74 -18.40 -0.19
C GLN A 51 -3.52 -17.48 -0.05
N LYS A 52 -2.43 -17.75 -0.77
CA LYS A 52 -1.17 -17.03 -0.58
C LYS A 52 -0.54 -16.69 -1.92
N ILE A 53 -0.19 -15.42 -2.07
CA ILE A 53 0.60 -14.91 -3.20
C ILE A 53 1.89 -14.27 -2.70
N ARG A 54 2.89 -14.26 -3.55
CA ARG A 54 4.02 -13.35 -3.46
C ARG A 54 3.82 -12.19 -4.43
N LEU A 55 4.11 -10.98 -3.99
CA LEU A 55 4.11 -9.77 -4.81
C LEU A 55 5.51 -9.50 -5.36
N GLU A 56 5.59 -8.68 -6.39
CA GLU A 56 6.84 -8.23 -6.99
C GLU A 56 7.80 -7.60 -5.96
N SER A 57 9.10 -7.80 -6.19
CA SER A 57 10.16 -7.20 -5.37
C SER A 57 10.06 -5.67 -5.43
N GLY A 58 9.96 -5.03 -4.27
CA GLY A 58 9.82 -3.57 -4.17
C GLY A 58 8.46 -3.11 -3.61
N THR A 59 7.54 -4.03 -3.36
CA THR A 59 6.32 -3.74 -2.58
C THR A 59 6.70 -3.43 -1.12
N ASP A 60 6.78 -2.15 -0.79
CA ASP A 60 7.29 -1.63 0.48
C ASP A 60 6.17 -1.14 1.41
N TRP A 61 5.06 -1.88 1.42
CA TRP A 61 3.93 -1.56 2.27
C TRP A 61 4.25 -1.84 3.75
N PRO A 62 3.97 -0.92 4.68
CA PRO A 62 4.23 -1.15 6.10
C PRO A 62 3.43 -2.34 6.65
N LYS A 63 3.99 -3.07 7.62
CA LYS A 63 3.52 -4.40 8.08
C LYS A 63 2.02 -4.49 8.38
N LYS A 64 1.41 -3.44 8.93
CA LYS A 64 -0.02 -3.41 9.31
C LYS A 64 -0.91 -2.64 8.34
N PHE A 65 -0.33 -2.01 7.32
CA PHE A 65 -1.01 -0.99 6.52
C PHE A 65 -2.18 -1.53 5.70
N VAL A 66 -2.07 -2.79 5.24
CA VAL A 66 -3.03 -3.43 4.34
C VAL A 66 -3.87 -4.53 5.02
N ILE A 67 -3.58 -4.88 6.26
CA ILE A 67 -4.31 -5.95 6.97
C ILE A 67 -5.78 -5.56 7.15
N GLY A 68 -6.70 -6.49 6.85
CA GLY A 68 -8.15 -6.28 6.90
C GLY A 68 -8.72 -5.46 5.74
N LYS A 69 -7.89 -5.01 4.80
CA LYS A 69 -8.35 -4.30 3.60
C LYS A 69 -8.84 -5.27 2.53
N LYS A 70 -9.60 -4.72 1.57
CA LYS A 70 -10.11 -5.45 0.41
C LYS A 70 -9.14 -5.31 -0.76
N VAL A 71 -8.94 -6.41 -1.47
CA VAL A 71 -8.11 -6.50 -2.68
C VAL A 71 -8.97 -6.92 -3.84
N SER A 72 -8.94 -6.14 -4.92
CA SER A 72 -9.45 -6.54 -6.22
C SER A 72 -8.31 -6.96 -7.15
N PHE A 73 -8.64 -7.74 -8.16
CA PHE A 73 -7.68 -8.28 -9.12
C PHE A 73 -7.99 -7.73 -10.51
N GLN A 74 -6.95 -7.42 -11.28
CA GLN A 74 -7.12 -6.98 -12.66
C GLN A 74 -7.90 -8.03 -13.46
N GLY A 75 -8.89 -7.57 -14.22
CA GLY A 75 -9.78 -8.44 -15.01
C GLY A 75 -11.00 -8.96 -14.24
N ASN A 76 -11.08 -8.77 -12.92
CA ASN A 76 -12.26 -9.13 -12.12
C ASN A 76 -12.46 -8.19 -10.93
N GLN A 77 -12.94 -6.97 -11.21
CA GLN A 77 -13.12 -5.92 -10.19
C GLN A 77 -14.29 -6.18 -9.24
N ASP A 78 -15.23 -7.05 -9.61
CA ASP A 78 -16.39 -7.40 -8.79
C ASP A 78 -16.04 -8.38 -7.65
N LEU A 79 -14.86 -9.01 -7.75
CA LEU A 79 -14.38 -9.94 -6.76
C LEU A 79 -13.32 -9.31 -5.87
N GLU A 80 -13.68 -9.13 -4.59
CA GLU A 80 -12.82 -8.59 -3.55
C GLU A 80 -12.49 -9.66 -2.49
N LEU A 81 -11.21 -9.84 -2.17
CA LEU A 81 -10.76 -10.68 -1.06
C LEU A 81 -10.28 -9.85 0.12
N THR A 82 -10.45 -10.36 1.34
CA THR A 82 -9.89 -9.74 2.55
C THR A 82 -8.44 -10.18 2.77
N ILE A 83 -7.55 -9.24 3.04
CA ILE A 83 -6.18 -9.51 3.48
C ILE A 83 -6.19 -9.92 4.96
N LEU A 84 -5.72 -11.12 5.27
CA LEU A 84 -5.51 -11.55 6.67
C LEU A 84 -4.12 -11.16 7.17
N GLU A 85 -3.09 -11.40 6.36
CA GLU A 85 -1.71 -11.19 6.78
C GLU A 85 -0.86 -10.61 5.66
N TRP A 86 0.12 -9.80 6.03
CA TRP A 86 1.14 -9.23 5.15
C TRP A 86 2.52 -9.42 5.77
N TYR A 87 3.40 -10.09 5.04
CA TYR A 87 4.79 -10.36 5.42
C TYR A 87 5.73 -9.57 4.51
N PRO A 88 6.10 -8.32 4.87
CA PRO A 88 6.82 -7.41 3.99
C PRO A 88 8.19 -7.95 3.54
N GLU A 89 8.94 -8.57 4.44
CA GLU A 89 10.28 -9.14 4.14
C GLU A 89 10.24 -10.22 3.05
N GLU A 90 9.13 -10.95 2.95
CA GLU A 90 8.95 -12.03 1.99
C GLU A 90 8.06 -11.60 0.80
N SER A 91 7.51 -10.38 0.87
CA SER A 91 6.47 -9.88 -0.02
C SER A 91 5.26 -10.83 -0.14
N ILE A 92 4.89 -11.51 0.96
CA ILE A 92 3.80 -12.49 0.96
C ILE A 92 2.53 -11.90 1.52
N LEU A 93 1.44 -12.06 0.76
CA LEU A 93 0.10 -11.64 1.14
C LEU A 93 -0.81 -12.86 1.29
N VAL A 94 -1.53 -12.91 2.40
CA VAL A 94 -2.40 -14.03 2.77
C VAL A 94 -3.85 -13.55 2.82
N PHE A 95 -4.74 -14.34 2.24
CA PHE A 95 -6.15 -14.01 2.12
C PHE A 95 -7.05 -14.89 2.99
N GLU A 96 -8.22 -14.35 3.34
CA GLU A 96 -9.25 -15.05 4.11
C GLU A 96 -9.89 -16.20 3.34
N ASN A 97 -10.10 -16.00 2.03
CA ASN A 97 -10.70 -16.98 1.14
C ASN A 97 -9.72 -17.38 0.04
N THR A 98 -10.06 -18.46 -0.66
CA THR A 98 -9.25 -18.94 -1.78
C THR A 98 -9.23 -17.93 -2.92
N LEU A 99 -8.05 -17.78 -3.52
CA LEU A 99 -7.82 -17.04 -4.75
C LEU A 99 -8.70 -17.58 -5.88
N PRO A 100 -9.23 -16.69 -6.74
CA PRO A 100 -9.83 -17.09 -8.01
C PRO A 100 -8.86 -17.87 -8.88
N SER A 101 -9.39 -18.74 -9.74
CA SER A 101 -8.60 -19.52 -10.71
C SER A 101 -7.82 -18.66 -11.70
N GLU A 102 -8.26 -17.43 -11.94
CA GLU A 102 -7.67 -16.52 -12.92
C GLU A 102 -6.45 -15.76 -12.36
N VAL A 103 -6.23 -15.79 -11.03
CA VAL A 103 -5.09 -15.10 -10.42
C VAL A 103 -3.82 -15.93 -10.62
N GLY A 104 -2.86 -15.33 -11.30
CA GLY A 104 -1.53 -15.90 -11.55
C GLY A 104 -0.42 -14.84 -11.52
N PRO A 105 0.83 -15.23 -11.82
CA PRO A 105 1.90 -14.27 -12.08
C PRO A 105 1.46 -13.17 -13.06
N GLU A 106 2.02 -11.98 -12.90
CA GLU A 106 1.71 -10.76 -13.66
C GLU A 106 0.33 -10.13 -13.39
N THR A 107 -0.55 -10.78 -12.62
CA THR A 107 -1.85 -10.19 -12.25
C THR A 107 -1.62 -8.93 -11.40
N ALA A 108 -2.12 -7.77 -11.85
CA ALA A 108 -2.11 -6.59 -11.00
C ALA A 108 -3.20 -6.72 -9.92
N ILE A 109 -2.87 -6.30 -8.70
CA ILE A 109 -3.80 -6.21 -7.58
C ILE A 109 -3.98 -4.76 -7.15
N GLU A 110 -5.16 -4.45 -6.64
CA GLU A 110 -5.46 -3.14 -6.06
C GLU A 110 -6.02 -3.30 -4.66
N VAL A 111 -5.33 -2.73 -3.68
CA VAL A 111 -5.78 -2.65 -2.30
C VAL A 111 -6.57 -1.37 -2.14
N LYS A 112 -7.88 -1.51 -1.90
CA LYS A 112 -8.77 -0.38 -1.70
C LYS A 112 -8.53 0.24 -0.34
N MET A 113 -8.22 1.53 -0.34
CA MET A 113 -8.02 2.30 0.88
C MET A 113 -9.25 3.17 1.17
N LEU A 114 -9.39 3.60 2.43
CA LEU A 114 -10.50 4.44 2.88
C LEU A 114 -10.16 5.93 2.83
N TRP A 115 -9.05 6.28 2.16
CA TRP A 115 -8.51 7.63 2.11
C TRP A 115 -8.42 8.11 0.67
N GLU A 116 -8.66 9.40 0.47
CA GLU A 116 -8.31 10.07 -0.78
C GLU A 116 -6.80 9.95 -1.04
N ALA A 117 -6.41 9.97 -2.32
CA ALA A 117 -5.02 9.77 -2.73
C ALA A 117 -4.00 10.66 -2.00
N PRO A 118 -4.25 11.96 -1.73
CA PRO A 118 -3.32 12.80 -0.94
C PRO A 118 -3.08 12.26 0.45
N ILE A 119 -4.17 11.90 1.16
CA ILE A 119 -4.10 11.39 2.52
C ILE A 119 -3.44 10.01 2.54
N LEU A 120 -3.76 9.16 1.58
CA LEU A 120 -3.12 7.85 1.42
C LEU A 120 -1.61 7.98 1.23
N ALA A 121 -1.16 8.91 0.38
CA ALA A 121 0.25 9.12 0.11
C ALA A 121 1.02 9.59 1.37
N MET A 122 0.45 10.54 2.11
CA MET A 122 1.03 11.02 3.38
C MET A 122 1.09 9.90 4.43
N GLN A 123 0.01 9.14 4.61
CA GLN A 123 -0.03 8.05 5.58
C GLN A 123 0.92 6.91 5.24
N LEU A 124 1.05 6.56 3.95
CA LEU A 124 1.99 5.55 3.51
C LEU A 124 3.44 5.97 3.82
N LEU A 125 3.77 7.24 3.59
CA LEU A 125 5.08 7.78 3.93
C LEU A 125 5.36 7.72 5.43
N LEU A 126 4.46 8.23 6.26
CA LEU A 126 4.61 8.19 7.72
C LEU A 126 4.74 6.76 8.24
N ALA A 127 3.90 5.84 7.75
CA ALA A 127 3.90 4.46 8.20
C ALA A 127 5.19 3.72 7.81
N ARG A 128 5.89 4.10 6.74
CA ARG A 128 7.25 3.59 6.41
C ARG A 128 8.30 4.08 7.40
N HIS A 129 8.08 5.23 8.02
CA HIS A 129 8.90 5.77 9.12
C HIS A 129 8.44 5.29 10.50
N GLY A 130 7.44 4.39 10.56
CA GLY A 130 6.91 3.87 11.82
C GLY A 130 6.02 4.86 12.58
N LEU A 131 5.45 5.85 11.88
CA LEU A 131 4.60 6.89 12.43
C LEU A 131 3.16 6.79 11.90
N GLU A 132 2.20 7.28 12.67
CA GLU A 132 0.82 7.51 12.27
C GLU A 132 0.51 9.02 12.18
N LEU A 133 -0.45 9.42 11.33
CA LEU A 133 -0.78 10.83 11.10
C LEU A 133 -1.29 11.56 12.36
N ASN A 134 -1.88 10.82 13.30
CA ASN A 134 -2.33 11.34 14.61
C ASN A 134 -1.19 11.56 15.62
N GLU A 135 0.04 11.10 15.31
CA GLU A 135 1.21 11.22 16.19
C GLU A 135 2.05 12.48 15.89
N ILE A 136 1.90 13.06 14.70
CA ILE A 136 2.65 14.25 14.24
C ILE A 136 1.94 15.57 14.53
#